data_AF-A0A1G5C6Z6-F1
#
_entry.id   AF-A0A1G5C6Z6-F1
#
_cell.length_a   1.000
_cell.length_b   1.000
_cell.length_c   1.000
_cell.angle_alpha   90.00
_cell.angle_beta   90.00
_cell.angle_gamma   90.00
#
_symmetry.space_group_name_H-M   'P 1'
#
loop_
_entity.id
_entity.type
_entity.pdbx_description
1 polymer ?
#
loop_
_entity_poly.entity_id
_entity_poly.type
_entity_poly.pdbx_seq_one_letter_code
_entity_poly.pdbx_strand_id
1 'polypeptide(L)'
;MDTAFGLVVYCFEMLFFLLVSICTIVGMWKIMVKAGYNGWESLIPFYNRYILLKLSGKKKLWIWYLILNIVMILCVVAFTAAVMGPLFAAALNGTTPEFFGRSDEEIIFGFLGGMMIYCLISSVISIGLLVINILMCLGLTESFGINGGYAVGLIFLPYVFYPIIGFSKNIHYICPGGNMNQNYTNQNYANQNYAYQNNMNQNYGGQNTYSQNTYSQNTYGQYDQNQNGGWGNGQ
;
A
#
# COMPACT_ATOMS: atom_id res chain seq x y z
N MET A 1 -37.52 -14.88 -10.98
CA MET A 1 -37.02 -14.56 -9.63
C MET A 1 -37.66 -13.25 -9.23
N ASP A 2 -38.37 -13.23 -8.12
CA ASP A 2 -39.10 -12.04 -7.66
C ASP A 2 -38.12 -10.92 -7.30
N THR A 3 -38.40 -9.69 -7.75
CA THR A 3 -37.55 -8.52 -7.48
C THR A 3 -37.30 -8.31 -5.98
N ALA A 4 -38.25 -8.70 -5.13
CA ALA A 4 -38.11 -8.72 -3.68
C ALA A 4 -37.04 -9.71 -3.18
N PHE A 5 -36.96 -10.91 -3.76
CA PHE A 5 -35.91 -11.87 -3.44
C PHE A 5 -34.53 -11.34 -3.86
N GLY A 6 -34.44 -10.72 -5.03
CA GLY A 6 -33.20 -10.06 -5.50
C GLY A 6 -32.72 -8.97 -4.53
N LEU A 7 -33.61 -8.11 -4.05
CA LEU A 7 -33.26 -7.06 -3.07
C LEU A 7 -32.73 -7.63 -1.76
N VAL A 8 -33.33 -8.71 -1.24
CA VAL A 8 -32.86 -9.37 -0.01
C VAL A 8 -31.45 -9.94 -0.19
N VAL A 9 -31.17 -10.56 -1.34
CA VAL A 9 -29.83 -11.09 -1.67
C VAL A 9 -28.81 -9.95 -1.75
N TYR A 10 -29.12 -8.84 -2.43
CA TYR A 10 -28.21 -7.68 -2.50
C TYR A 10 -27.94 -7.06 -1.12
N CYS A 11 -28.95 -6.96 -0.25
CA CYS A 11 -28.75 -6.48 1.12
C CYS A 11 -27.79 -7.38 1.91
N PHE A 12 -27.94 -8.70 1.80
CA PHE A 12 -27.05 -9.66 2.45
C PHE A 12 -25.62 -9.57 1.93
N GLU A 13 -25.42 -9.49 0.61
CA GLU A 13 -24.09 -9.31 0.00
C GLU A 13 -23.41 -8.02 0.46
N MET A 14 -24.15 -6.90 0.46
CA MET A 14 -23.63 -5.60 0.93
C MET A 14 -23.20 -5.65 2.40
N LEU A 15 -24.00 -6.29 3.26
CA LEU A 15 -23.64 -6.50 4.67
C LEU A 15 -22.38 -7.36 4.81
N PHE A 16 -22.26 -8.42 4.03
CA PHE A 16 -21.07 -9.28 4.02
C PHE A 16 -19.80 -8.49 3.62
N PHE A 17 -19.84 -7.73 2.53
CA PHE A 17 -18.69 -6.92 2.08
C PHE A 17 -18.34 -5.79 3.07
N LEU A 18 -19.34 -5.20 3.71
CA LEU A 18 -19.14 -4.19 4.76
C LEU A 18 -18.39 -4.79 5.96
N LEU A 19 -18.81 -5.97 6.44
CA LEU A 19 -18.14 -6.67 7.54
C LEU A 19 -16.69 -7.03 7.20
N VAL A 20 -16.43 -7.55 6.00
CA VAL A 20 -15.08 -7.88 5.53
C VAL A 20 -14.21 -6.62 5.46
N SER A 21 -14.78 -5.52 4.99
CA SER A 21 -14.08 -4.23 4.88
C SER A 21 -13.73 -3.66 6.27
N ILE A 22 -14.64 -3.70 7.24
CA ILE A 22 -14.38 -3.29 8.62
C ILE A 22 -13.26 -4.15 9.23
N CYS A 23 -13.33 -5.47 9.09
CA CYS A 23 -12.29 -6.38 9.57
C CYS A 23 -10.92 -6.04 8.96
N THR A 24 -10.88 -5.77 7.66
CA THR A 24 -9.65 -5.38 6.94
C THR A 24 -9.08 -4.07 7.47
N ILE A 25 -9.93 -3.06 7.68
CA ILE A 25 -9.53 -1.76 8.22
C ILE A 25 -8.93 -1.92 9.62
N VAL A 26 -9.57 -2.68 10.50
CA VAL A 26 -9.03 -2.94 11.85
C VAL A 26 -7.73 -3.74 11.78
N GLY A 27 -7.63 -4.70 10.87
CA GLY A 27 -6.39 -5.41 10.58
C GLY A 27 -5.25 -4.49 10.18
N MET A 28 -5.51 -3.59 9.23
CA MET A 28 -4.57 -2.57 8.75
C MET A 28 -4.15 -1.63 9.89
N TRP A 29 -5.10 -1.19 10.71
CA TRP A 29 -4.85 -0.37 11.90
C TRP A 29 -3.88 -1.06 12.85
N LYS A 30 -4.07 -2.36 13.11
CA LYS A 30 -3.18 -3.15 13.97
C LYS A 30 -1.78 -3.31 13.38
N ILE A 31 -1.65 -3.48 12.06
CA ILE A 31 -0.33 -3.50 11.38
C ILE A 31 0.41 -2.17 11.62
N MET A 32 -0.29 -1.04 11.45
CA MET A 32 0.30 0.28 11.67
C MET A 32 0.81 0.41 13.10
N VAL A 33 -0.03 0.11 14.09
CA VAL A 33 0.36 0.18 15.52
C VAL A 33 1.50 -0.79 15.85
N LYS A 34 1.59 -1.94 15.18
CA LYS A 34 2.71 -2.88 15.36
C LYS A 34 4.04 -2.36 14.82
N ALA A 35 3.99 -1.68 13.67
CA ALA A 35 5.14 -0.95 13.16
C ALA A 35 5.32 0.43 13.84
N GLY A 36 4.36 0.74 14.72
CA GLY A 36 4.20 1.88 15.58
C GLY A 36 3.71 3.20 14.91
N TYR A 37 3.26 3.12 13.68
CA TYR A 37 2.51 4.25 13.12
C TYR A 37 1.17 4.38 13.86
N ASN A 38 0.56 5.56 13.81
CA ASN A 38 -0.77 5.70 14.36
C ASN A 38 -1.74 4.89 13.50
N GLY A 39 -2.70 4.21 14.13
CA GLY A 39 -3.58 3.33 13.36
C GLY A 39 -4.51 4.06 12.39
N TRP A 40 -4.88 5.31 12.68
CA TRP A 40 -5.70 6.15 11.78
C TRP A 40 -5.01 6.43 10.46
N GLU A 41 -3.68 6.34 10.40
CA GLU A 41 -2.91 6.55 9.18
C GLU A 41 -3.25 5.49 8.11
N SER A 42 -3.78 4.33 8.52
CA SER A 42 -4.32 3.31 7.62
C SER A 42 -5.63 3.70 6.93
N LEU A 43 -6.39 4.65 7.45
CA LEU A 43 -7.68 5.07 6.89
C LEU A 43 -7.54 5.97 5.67
N ILE A 44 -6.45 6.73 5.59
CA ILE A 44 -6.22 7.65 4.48
C ILE A 44 -5.58 6.87 3.33
N PRO A 45 -6.24 6.70 2.16
CA PRO A 45 -5.80 5.74 1.14
C PRO A 45 -4.35 5.96 0.64
N PHE A 46 -4.00 7.20 0.28
CA PHE A 46 -2.67 7.53 -0.25
C PHE A 46 -1.58 7.49 0.82
N TYR A 47 -1.91 7.88 2.04
CA TYR A 47 -0.96 7.90 3.15
C TYR A 47 -0.71 6.49 3.70
N ASN A 48 -1.76 5.68 3.83
CA ASN A 48 -1.66 4.26 4.14
C ASN A 48 -0.72 3.55 3.15
N ARG A 49 -0.91 3.77 1.85
CA ARG A 49 -0.04 3.21 0.81
C ARG A 49 1.41 3.66 0.95
N TYR A 50 1.64 4.95 1.24
CA TYR A 50 2.98 5.49 1.51
C TYR A 50 3.64 4.75 2.67
N ILE A 51 2.94 4.59 3.79
CA ILE A 51 3.47 3.93 4.98
C ILE A 51 3.75 2.47 4.67
N LEU A 52 2.84 1.73 4.01
CA LEU A 52 3.09 0.34 3.62
C LEU A 52 4.36 0.21 2.75
N LEU A 53 4.57 1.10 1.78
CA LEU A 53 5.80 1.11 0.98
C LEU A 53 7.05 1.46 1.81
N LYS A 54 6.91 2.36 2.79
CA LYS A 54 7.98 2.71 3.74
C LYS A 54 8.32 1.52 4.64
N LEU A 55 7.31 0.84 5.20
CA LEU A 55 7.43 -0.39 5.96
C LEU A 55 8.05 -1.49 5.12
N SER A 56 7.74 -1.58 3.83
CA SER A 56 8.29 -2.60 2.92
C SER A 56 9.72 -2.30 2.46
N GLY A 57 10.33 -1.20 2.90
CA GLY A 57 11.67 -0.78 2.45
C GLY A 57 11.70 -0.24 1.01
N LYS A 58 10.56 -0.08 0.34
CA LYS A 58 10.42 0.38 -1.05
C LYS A 58 9.92 1.81 -1.15
N LYS A 59 10.29 2.69 -0.20
CA LYS A 59 9.81 4.09 -0.13
C LYS A 59 9.95 4.87 -1.44
N LYS A 60 11.02 4.61 -2.23
CA LYS A 60 11.27 5.28 -3.52
C LYS A 60 10.21 4.94 -4.58
N LEU A 61 9.53 3.80 -4.48
CA LEU A 61 8.47 3.41 -5.41
C LEU A 61 7.17 4.19 -5.20
N TRP A 62 7.03 4.92 -4.09
CA TRP A 62 5.82 5.70 -3.82
C TRP A 62 5.55 6.78 -4.87
N ILE A 63 6.60 7.51 -5.30
CA ILE A 63 6.42 8.55 -6.33
C ILE A 63 6.03 7.93 -7.67
N TRP A 64 6.62 6.79 -8.04
CA TRP A 64 6.27 6.05 -9.25
C TRP A 64 4.83 5.53 -9.21
N TYR A 65 4.40 5.02 -8.06
CA TYR A 65 3.01 4.63 -7.84
C TYR A 65 2.04 5.80 -8.05
N LEU A 66 2.35 6.99 -7.52
CA LEU A 66 1.51 8.17 -7.73
C LEU A 66 1.46 8.60 -9.19
N ILE A 67 2.61 8.67 -9.86
CA ILE A 67 2.67 9.02 -11.29
C ILE A 67 1.81 8.06 -12.10
N LEU A 68 1.95 6.74 -11.89
CA LEU A 68 1.16 5.74 -12.61
C LEU A 68 -0.35 5.89 -12.37
N ASN A 69 -0.77 6.18 -11.14
CA ASN A 69 -2.19 6.42 -10.84
C ASN A 69 -2.72 7.72 -11.47
N ILE A 70 -1.94 8.80 -11.43
CA ILE A 70 -2.33 10.08 -12.05
C ILE A 70 -2.44 9.90 -13.56
N VAL A 71 -1.45 9.27 -14.19
CA VAL A 71 -1.47 8.98 -15.64
C VAL A 71 -2.65 8.08 -15.99
N MET A 72 -2.96 7.06 -15.18
CA MET A 72 -4.13 6.21 -15.38
C MET A 72 -5.44 7.02 -15.33
N ILE A 73 -5.60 7.89 -14.33
CA ILE A 73 -6.78 8.75 -14.21
C ILE A 73 -6.90 9.68 -15.44
N LEU A 74 -5.80 10.30 -15.87
CA LEU A 74 -5.79 11.15 -17.06
C LEU A 74 -6.15 10.38 -18.32
N CYS A 75 -5.63 9.15 -18.49
CA CYS A 75 -5.99 8.28 -19.60
C CYS A 75 -7.49 7.93 -19.58
N VAL A 76 -8.05 7.58 -18.42
CA VAL A 76 -9.48 7.28 -18.26
C VAL A 76 -10.34 8.51 -18.57
N VAL A 77 -9.96 9.69 -18.07
CA VAL A 77 -10.69 10.95 -18.34
C VAL A 77 -10.63 11.31 -19.82
N ALA A 78 -9.46 11.19 -20.46
CA ALA A 78 -9.31 11.44 -21.89
C ALA A 78 -10.13 10.45 -22.73
N PHE A 79 -10.11 9.17 -22.37
CA PHE A 79 -10.88 8.13 -23.05
C PHE A 79 -12.39 8.34 -22.89
N THR A 80 -12.85 8.61 -21.66
CA THR A 80 -14.26 8.90 -21.40
C THR A 80 -14.72 10.14 -22.14
N ALA A 81 -13.94 11.23 -22.18
CA ALA A 81 -14.26 12.40 -22.98
C ALA A 81 -14.33 12.09 -24.49
N ALA A 82 -13.38 11.30 -25.00
CA ALA A 82 -13.32 10.90 -26.41
C ALA A 82 -14.50 10.01 -26.83
N VAL A 83 -15.03 9.19 -25.92
CA VAL A 83 -16.17 8.29 -26.19
C VAL A 83 -17.52 8.96 -25.92
N MET A 84 -17.63 9.76 -24.87
CA MET A 84 -18.91 10.36 -24.43
C MET A 84 -19.36 11.50 -25.34
N GLY A 85 -18.45 12.30 -25.91
CA GLY A 85 -18.83 13.37 -26.85
C GLY A 85 -19.62 12.85 -28.06
N PRO A 86 -19.11 11.85 -28.78
CA PRO A 86 -19.80 11.21 -29.91
C PRO A 86 -21.11 10.54 -29.53
N LEU A 87 -21.15 9.82 -28.41
CA LEU A 87 -22.37 9.18 -27.92
C LEU A 87 -23.45 10.20 -27.54
N PHE A 88 -23.05 11.30 -26.91
CA PHE A 88 -23.96 12.38 -26.55
C PHE A 88 -24.51 13.10 -27.78
N ALA A 89 -23.67 13.38 -28.78
CA ALA A 89 -24.11 13.96 -30.04
C ALA A 89 -25.09 13.04 -30.80
N ALA A 90 -24.80 11.74 -30.85
CA ALA A 90 -25.69 10.74 -31.43
C ALA A 90 -27.02 10.63 -30.69
N ALA A 91 -27.01 10.74 -29.35
CA ALA A 91 -28.22 10.69 -28.54
C ALA A 91 -29.14 11.92 -28.69
N LEU A 92 -28.56 13.11 -28.91
CA LEU A 92 -29.35 14.34 -29.06
C LEU A 92 -29.88 14.57 -30.48
N ASN A 93 -29.07 14.27 -31.50
CA ASN A 93 -29.37 14.66 -32.88
C ASN A 93 -29.74 13.48 -33.78
N GLY A 94 -29.66 12.23 -33.28
CA GLY A 94 -29.92 11.03 -34.06
C GLY A 94 -28.90 10.76 -35.18
N THR A 95 -27.82 11.53 -35.24
CA THR A 95 -26.74 11.43 -36.22
C THR A 95 -25.41 11.16 -35.52
N THR A 96 -24.61 10.25 -36.08
CA THR A 96 -23.18 10.18 -35.76
C THR A 96 -22.60 11.56 -36.07
N PRO A 97 -21.92 12.24 -35.13
CA PRO A 97 -21.29 13.51 -35.46
C PRO A 97 -20.27 13.27 -36.57
N GLU A 98 -20.25 14.11 -37.60
CA GLU A 98 -19.19 14.15 -38.61
C GLU A 98 -17.85 14.45 -37.92
N PHE A 99 -17.19 13.42 -37.42
CA PHE A 99 -15.93 13.54 -36.72
C PHE A 99 -14.83 13.77 -37.78
N PHE A 100 -14.57 15.04 -38.11
CA PHE A 100 -13.64 15.50 -39.16
C PHE A 100 -14.06 15.21 -40.61
N GLY A 101 -15.36 15.26 -40.95
CA GLY A 101 -15.81 15.00 -42.34
C GLY A 101 -15.51 13.58 -42.83
N ARG A 102 -15.47 12.64 -41.89
CA ARG A 102 -15.07 11.25 -42.08
C ARG A 102 -16.30 10.35 -42.21
N SER A 103 -16.27 9.38 -43.12
CA SER A 103 -17.40 8.45 -43.33
C SER A 103 -17.70 7.61 -42.08
N ASP A 104 -18.94 7.16 -41.90
CA ASP A 104 -19.37 6.39 -40.72
C ASP A 104 -18.48 5.15 -40.45
N GLU A 105 -18.06 4.48 -41.52
CA GLU A 105 -17.17 3.31 -41.45
C GLU A 105 -15.80 3.69 -40.86
N GLU A 106 -15.23 4.79 -41.33
CA GLU A 106 -13.93 5.28 -40.87
C GLU A 106 -13.97 5.83 -39.43
N ILE A 107 -15.11 6.39 -39.02
CA ILE A 107 -15.37 6.76 -37.63
C ILE A 107 -15.35 5.49 -36.75
N ILE A 108 -16.06 4.43 -37.15
CA ILE A 108 -16.10 3.15 -36.43
C ILE A 108 -14.71 2.53 -36.32
N PHE A 109 -13.94 2.47 -37.42
CA PHE A 109 -12.55 1.97 -37.40
C PHE A 109 -11.62 2.82 -36.53
N GLY A 110 -11.79 4.15 -36.54
CA GLY A 110 -11.06 5.08 -35.68
C GLY A 110 -11.35 4.84 -34.19
N PHE A 111 -12.62 4.63 -33.83
CA PHE A 111 -13.01 4.29 -32.45
C PHE A 111 -12.42 2.95 -32.00
N LEU A 112 -12.56 1.90 -32.80
CA LEU A 112 -12.03 0.58 -32.45
C LEU A 112 -10.50 0.60 -32.33
N GLY A 113 -9.81 1.28 -33.25
CA GLY A 113 -8.36 1.50 -33.17
C GLY A 113 -7.94 2.29 -31.92
N GLY A 114 -8.68 3.36 -31.61
CA GLY A 114 -8.51 4.17 -30.40
C GLY A 114 -8.72 3.38 -29.10
N MET A 115 -9.69 2.47 -29.09
CA MET A 115 -9.93 1.56 -27.95
C MET A 115 -8.79 0.57 -27.79
N MET A 116 -8.27 0.00 -28.88
CA MET A 116 -7.13 -0.92 -28.82
C MET A 116 -5.87 -0.25 -28.29
N ILE A 117 -5.52 0.94 -28.76
CA ILE A 117 -4.35 1.67 -28.25
C ILE A 117 -4.54 2.04 -26.76
N TYR A 118 -5.74 2.45 -26.36
CA TYR A 118 -6.06 2.72 -24.96
C TYR A 118 -5.93 1.47 -24.08
N CYS A 119 -6.44 0.32 -24.53
CA CYS A 119 -6.32 -0.96 -23.83
C CYS A 119 -4.85 -1.37 -23.67
N LEU A 120 -4.01 -1.17 -24.69
CA LEU A 120 -2.58 -1.48 -24.61
C LEU A 120 -1.85 -0.58 -23.60
N ILE A 121 -2.07 0.74 -23.67
CA ILE A 121 -1.45 1.71 -22.74
C ILE A 121 -1.89 1.43 -21.30
N SER A 122 -3.19 1.27 -21.07
CA SER A 122 -3.73 0.98 -19.74
C SER A 122 -3.25 -0.37 -19.19
N SER A 123 -3.08 -1.39 -20.04
CA SER A 123 -2.50 -2.68 -19.65
C SER A 123 -1.05 -2.55 -19.16
N VAL A 124 -0.22 -1.77 -19.86
CA VAL A 124 1.18 -1.51 -19.44
C VAL A 124 1.23 -0.80 -18.09
N ILE A 125 0.37 0.20 -17.87
CA ILE A 125 0.28 0.92 -16.58
C ILE A 125 -0.16 -0.03 -15.47
N SER A 126 -1.18 -0.86 -15.72
CA SER A 126 -1.68 -1.86 -14.77
C SER A 126 -0.60 -2.88 -14.39
N ILE A 127 0.24 -3.32 -15.33
CA ILE A 127 1.38 -4.19 -15.05
C ILE A 127 2.38 -3.49 -14.12
N GLY A 128 2.70 -2.22 -14.37
CA GLY A 128 3.58 -1.43 -13.48
C GLY A 128 3.03 -1.30 -12.06
N LEU A 129 1.74 -1.03 -11.93
CA LEU A 129 1.05 -0.98 -10.62
C LEU A 129 1.06 -2.34 -9.91
N LEU A 130 0.85 -3.43 -10.66
CA LEU A 130 0.92 -4.80 -10.15
C LEU A 130 2.32 -5.13 -9.63
N VAL A 131 3.38 -4.80 -10.38
CA VAL A 131 4.77 -5.00 -9.95
C VAL A 131 5.06 -4.26 -8.65
N ILE A 132 4.65 -2.99 -8.53
CA ILE A 132 4.82 -2.24 -7.28
C ILE A 132 4.06 -2.91 -6.13
N ASN A 133 2.85 -3.42 -6.38
CA ASN A 133 2.06 -4.13 -5.37
C ASN A 133 2.75 -5.41 -4.90
N ILE A 134 3.29 -6.21 -5.81
CA ILE A 134 4.04 -7.44 -5.50
C ILE A 134 5.28 -7.12 -4.67
N LEU A 135 6.09 -6.15 -5.10
CA LEU A 135 7.31 -5.74 -4.38
C LEU A 135 7.00 -5.20 -2.98
N MET A 136 5.87 -4.50 -2.82
CA MET A 136 5.40 -4.04 -1.52
C MET A 136 5.02 -5.23 -0.63
N CYS A 137 4.22 -6.18 -1.12
CA CYS A 137 3.83 -7.35 -0.33
C CYS A 137 5.03 -8.20 0.11
N LEU A 138 6.00 -8.43 -0.79
CA LEU A 138 7.24 -9.14 -0.49
C LEU A 138 8.06 -8.40 0.59
N GLY A 139 8.28 -7.10 0.39
CA GLY A 139 9.01 -6.28 1.37
C GLY A 139 8.28 -6.20 2.70
N LEU A 140 6.95 -6.20 2.71
CA LEU A 140 6.17 -6.23 3.95
C LEU A 140 6.38 -7.54 4.71
N THR A 141 6.37 -8.69 4.04
CA THR A 141 6.65 -9.98 4.69
C THR A 141 8.05 -10.03 5.29
N GLU A 142 9.06 -9.48 4.59
CA GLU A 142 10.43 -9.34 5.10
C GLU A 142 10.47 -8.47 6.36
N SER A 143 9.70 -7.37 6.39
CA SER A 143 9.66 -6.47 7.55
C SER A 143 9.05 -7.06 8.80
N PHE A 144 8.21 -8.08 8.65
CA PHE A 144 7.57 -8.80 9.75
C PHE A 144 8.21 -10.17 10.02
N GLY A 145 9.31 -10.51 9.32
CA GLY A 145 10.00 -11.80 9.47
C GLY A 145 9.16 -13.00 9.04
N ILE A 146 8.20 -12.81 8.14
CA ILE A 146 7.30 -13.85 7.66
C ILE A 146 7.88 -14.45 6.37
N ASN A 147 7.68 -15.75 6.17
CA ASN A 147 8.08 -16.45 4.95
C ASN A 147 7.52 -15.77 3.68
N GLY A 148 8.32 -15.74 2.60
CA GLY A 148 7.93 -15.13 1.32
C GLY A 148 6.68 -15.75 0.69
N GLY A 149 6.37 -17.02 0.97
CA GLY A 149 5.12 -17.66 0.53
C GLY A 149 3.85 -16.98 1.06
N TYR A 150 3.94 -16.29 2.21
CA TYR A 150 2.84 -15.50 2.76
C TYR A 150 2.51 -14.28 1.88
N ALA A 151 3.49 -13.75 1.14
CA ALA A 151 3.28 -12.62 0.23
C ALA A 151 2.29 -12.97 -0.90
N VAL A 152 2.27 -14.23 -1.34
CA VAL A 152 1.29 -14.71 -2.33
C VAL A 152 -0.14 -14.54 -1.79
N GLY A 153 -0.35 -14.89 -0.53
CA GLY A 153 -1.64 -14.67 0.13
C GLY A 153 -2.00 -13.20 0.31
N LEU A 154 -1.03 -12.33 0.59
CA LEU A 154 -1.26 -10.88 0.61
C LEU A 154 -1.62 -10.31 -0.77
N ILE A 155 -1.09 -10.88 -1.85
CA ILE A 155 -1.36 -10.43 -3.22
C ILE A 155 -2.77 -10.83 -3.65
N PHE A 156 -3.17 -12.09 -3.43
CA PHE A 156 -4.46 -12.61 -3.90
C PHE A 156 -5.60 -12.40 -2.90
N LEU A 157 -5.33 -12.41 -1.59
CA LEU A 157 -6.34 -12.27 -0.53
C LEU A 157 -5.91 -11.24 0.54
N PRO A 158 -5.66 -9.97 0.15
CA PRO A 158 -5.24 -8.92 1.09
C PRO A 158 -6.22 -8.74 2.26
N TYR A 159 -7.52 -8.86 1.99
CA TYR A 159 -8.60 -8.72 2.98
C TYR A 159 -8.54 -9.73 4.13
N VAL A 160 -7.84 -10.86 3.93
CA VAL A 160 -7.66 -11.90 4.96
C VAL A 160 -6.27 -11.79 5.57
N PHE A 161 -5.24 -11.63 4.74
CA PHE A 161 -3.85 -11.68 5.17
C PHE A 161 -3.39 -10.42 5.93
N TYR A 162 -3.96 -9.24 5.65
CA TYR A 162 -3.67 -8.04 6.45
C TYR A 162 -4.18 -8.18 7.90
N PRO A 163 -5.45 -8.56 8.15
CA PRO A 163 -5.91 -8.89 9.50
C PRO A 163 -5.06 -9.94 10.21
N ILE A 164 -4.66 -11.02 9.53
CA ILE A 164 -3.83 -12.06 10.15
C ILE A 164 -2.51 -11.49 10.65
N ILE A 165 -1.80 -10.68 9.85
CA ILE A 165 -0.58 -9.99 10.32
C ILE A 165 -0.93 -9.06 11.48
N GLY A 166 -1.98 -8.26 11.36
CA GLY A 166 -2.37 -7.27 12.36
C GLY A 166 -2.69 -7.88 13.73
N PHE A 167 -3.46 -8.97 13.78
CA PHE A 167 -3.92 -9.58 15.03
C PHE A 167 -2.98 -10.67 15.58
N SER A 168 -2.08 -11.21 14.78
CA SER A 168 -1.19 -12.28 15.23
C SER A 168 -0.29 -11.84 16.39
N LYS A 169 -0.31 -12.54 17.52
CA LYS A 169 0.57 -12.20 18.65
C LYS A 169 2.04 -12.55 18.39
N ASN A 170 2.30 -13.47 17.46
CA ASN A 170 3.63 -14.02 17.20
C ASN A 170 4.41 -13.23 16.13
N ILE A 171 3.71 -12.38 15.37
CA ILE A 171 4.29 -11.60 14.27
C ILE A 171 4.58 -10.19 14.79
N HIS A 172 5.87 -9.88 14.91
CA HIS A 172 6.37 -8.58 15.32
C HIS A 172 7.01 -7.85 14.16
N TYR A 173 6.90 -6.53 14.17
CA TYR A 173 7.60 -5.69 13.21
C TYR A 173 9.10 -5.65 13.56
N ILE A 174 9.95 -5.92 12.57
CA ILE A 174 11.40 -5.98 12.73
C ILE A 174 12.01 -4.67 12.23
N CYS A 175 11.99 -4.45 10.92
CA CYS A 175 12.55 -3.27 10.29
C CYS A 175 12.09 -3.12 8.83
N PRO A 176 12.19 -1.93 8.23
CA PRO A 176 11.86 -1.71 6.82
C PRO A 176 12.55 -2.67 5.83
N GLY A 177 11.76 -3.48 5.12
CA GLY A 177 12.21 -4.43 4.09
C GLY A 177 13.14 -5.54 4.61
N GLY A 178 13.05 -5.90 5.89
CA GLY A 178 13.90 -6.93 6.51
C GLY A 178 15.41 -6.62 6.54
N ASN A 179 15.85 -5.44 6.10
CA ASN A 179 17.26 -5.08 6.00
C ASN A 179 17.76 -4.43 7.30
N MET A 180 18.32 -5.21 8.20
CA MET A 180 18.88 -4.72 9.47
C MET A 180 20.03 -3.71 9.28
N ASN A 181 20.78 -3.77 8.17
CA ASN A 181 21.97 -2.94 7.95
C ASN A 181 21.65 -1.50 7.49
N GLN A 182 20.50 -1.23 6.86
CA GLN A 182 20.11 0.13 6.43
C GLN A 182 19.29 0.90 7.46
N ASN A 183 18.84 0.25 8.54
CA ASN A 183 17.86 0.81 9.47
C ASN A 183 18.47 1.46 10.72
N TYR A 184 19.75 1.26 11.03
CA TYR A 184 20.42 1.96 12.13
C TYR A 184 20.39 3.50 12.00
N THR A 185 20.27 4.05 10.78
CA THR A 185 20.17 5.50 10.54
C THR A 185 18.74 6.03 10.46
N ASN A 186 17.77 5.24 9.96
CA ASN A 186 16.36 5.67 9.87
C ASN A 186 15.55 5.43 11.15
N GLN A 187 15.95 4.46 11.97
CA GLN A 187 15.22 4.07 13.18
C GLN A 187 15.33 5.12 14.30
N ASN A 188 16.37 5.97 14.29
CA ASN A 188 16.51 7.07 15.26
C ASN A 188 15.37 8.11 15.16
N TYR A 189 14.79 8.33 13.98
CA TYR A 189 13.67 9.27 13.81
C TYR A 189 12.30 8.67 14.19
N ALA A 190 12.15 7.35 14.10
CA ALA A 190 10.93 6.66 14.50
C ALA A 190 10.93 6.35 16.02
N ASN A 191 12.05 5.87 16.58
CA ASN A 191 12.22 5.64 18.02
C ASN A 191 12.01 6.91 18.86
N GLN A 192 12.39 8.08 18.33
CA GLN A 192 12.15 9.35 19.01
C GLN A 192 10.64 9.67 19.11
N ASN A 193 9.84 9.34 18.08
CA ASN A 193 8.39 9.55 18.11
C ASN A 193 7.67 8.57 19.05
N TYR A 194 8.12 7.31 19.14
CA TYR A 194 7.61 6.35 20.14
C TYR A 194 7.91 6.76 21.58
N ALA A 195 9.11 7.28 21.82
CA ALA A 195 9.50 7.77 23.14
C ALA A 195 8.70 9.01 23.56
N TYR A 196 8.36 9.90 22.63
CA TYR A 196 7.50 11.05 22.89
C TYR A 196 6.03 10.66 23.13
N GLN A 197 5.49 9.73 22.35
CA GLN A 197 4.09 9.30 22.50
C GLN A 197 3.88 8.47 23.78
N ASN A 198 4.83 7.62 24.17
CA ASN A 198 4.78 6.92 25.46
C ASN A 198 5.01 7.87 26.66
N ASN A 199 5.86 8.91 26.53
CA ASN A 199 6.00 9.92 27.58
C ASN A 199 4.73 10.77 27.74
N MET A 200 4.04 11.12 26.66
CA MET A 200 2.77 11.87 26.76
C MET A 200 1.65 11.03 27.37
N ASN A 201 1.60 9.72 27.09
CA ASN A 201 0.59 8.83 27.67
C ASN A 201 0.86 8.52 29.16
N GLN A 202 2.11 8.61 29.62
CA GLN A 202 2.45 8.52 31.04
C GLN A 202 2.14 9.81 31.82
N ASN A 203 1.96 10.95 31.15
CA ASN A 203 1.71 12.23 31.83
C ASN A 203 0.22 12.50 32.15
N TYR A 204 -0.69 11.63 31.71
CA TYR A 204 -2.14 11.73 31.97
C TYR A 204 -2.71 10.57 32.82
N GLY A 205 -1.87 9.67 33.33
CA GLY A 205 -2.27 8.59 34.22
C GLY A 205 -1.24 8.42 35.34
N GLY A 206 -1.63 8.76 36.56
CA GLY A 206 -0.75 8.73 37.73
C GLY A 206 -0.15 7.34 38.04
N GLN A 207 1.08 7.40 38.56
CA GLN A 207 1.78 6.45 39.44
C GLN A 207 1.38 4.95 39.35
N ASN A 208 2.28 4.11 38.80
CA ASN A 208 3.12 3.23 39.62
C ASN A 208 4.12 2.39 38.81
N THR A 209 5.32 2.30 39.39
CA THR A 209 6.53 1.57 39.01
C THR A 209 6.32 0.06 38.84
N TYR A 210 6.86 -0.54 37.76
CA TYR A 210 7.78 -1.71 37.77
C TYR A 210 8.45 -1.83 36.40
N SER A 211 9.77 -1.62 36.40
CA SER A 211 10.67 -1.86 35.26
C SER A 211 10.86 -3.37 35.08
N GLN A 212 10.63 -3.92 33.88
CA GLN A 212 11.18 -5.22 33.51
C GLN A 212 11.42 -5.38 31.99
N ASN A 213 12.71 -5.55 31.69
CA ASN A 213 13.34 -6.41 30.68
C ASN A 213 13.16 -6.13 29.19
N THR A 214 14.08 -5.30 28.70
CA THR A 214 14.65 -5.33 27.35
C THR A 214 15.46 -6.62 27.13
N TYR A 215 14.90 -7.62 26.44
CA TYR A 215 15.71 -8.71 25.87
C TYR A 215 16.23 -8.28 24.49
N SER A 216 17.36 -7.59 24.48
CA SER A 216 18.30 -7.66 23.35
C SER A 216 19.32 -8.74 23.68
N GLN A 217 19.11 -9.96 23.17
CA GLN A 217 20.21 -10.92 23.03
C GLN A 217 20.71 -10.86 21.58
N ASN A 218 21.77 -10.06 21.40
CA ASN A 218 22.72 -10.27 20.32
C ASN A 218 23.53 -11.52 20.67
N THR A 219 23.56 -12.50 19.78
CA THR A 219 24.54 -13.59 19.84
C THR A 219 25.04 -13.83 18.43
N TYR A 220 26.18 -13.21 18.08
CA TYR A 220 27.20 -13.79 17.19
C TYR A 220 28.55 -13.13 17.49
N GLY A 221 29.47 -13.91 18.07
CA GLY A 221 30.92 -13.79 17.89
C GLY A 221 31.67 -12.66 18.59
N GLN A 222 32.17 -12.92 19.81
CA GLN A 222 33.44 -12.37 20.29
C GLN A 222 34.60 -12.95 19.47
N TYR A 223 35.52 -12.10 19.00
CA TYR A 223 37.00 -12.22 18.87
C TYR A 223 37.40 -10.88 18.19
N ASP A 224 38.30 -10.02 18.64
CA ASP A 224 39.40 -10.11 19.59
C ASP A 224 39.71 -8.70 20.14
N GLN A 225 40.31 -8.64 21.33
CA GLN A 225 40.80 -7.43 21.98
C GLN A 225 42.24 -7.12 21.56
N ASN A 226 42.53 -5.84 21.26
CA ASN A 226 43.67 -5.10 21.83
C ASN A 226 43.63 -3.65 21.29
N GLN A 227 43.24 -2.65 22.09
CA GLN A 227 44.07 -1.90 23.01
C GLN A 227 45.31 -1.22 22.38
N ASN A 228 45.14 0.09 22.17
CA ASN A 228 45.86 1.16 22.88
C ASN A 228 46.87 1.99 22.07
N GLY A 229 46.70 3.32 22.17
CA GLY A 229 47.82 4.27 22.19
C GLY A 229 48.01 5.20 20.98
N GLY A 230 47.65 6.48 21.17
CA GLY A 230 48.64 7.56 21.06
C GLY A 230 48.95 8.20 19.69
N TRP A 231 48.50 9.44 19.53
CA TRP A 231 49.12 10.63 18.88
C TRP A 231 50.33 10.47 17.93
N GLY A 232 50.29 11.17 16.78
CA GLY A 232 51.49 11.84 16.24
C GLY A 232 51.70 11.84 14.72
N ASN A 233 51.65 13.05 14.14
CA ASN A 233 52.15 13.57 12.85
C ASN A 233 53.08 12.73 11.94
N GLY A 234 52.80 12.85 10.63
CA GLY A 234 53.67 13.49 9.63
C GLY A 234 54.99 12.81 9.22
N GLN A 235 55.00 12.23 8.02
CA GLN A 235 55.83 12.58 6.85
C GLN A 235 55.43 11.73 5.64
#